data_AF-A0A640W104-F1
#
_entry.id   AF-A0A640W104-F1
#
_cell.length_a   1.000
_cell.length_b   1.000
_cell.length_c   1.000
_cell.angle_alpha   90.00
_cell.angle_beta   90.00
_cell.angle_gamma   90.00
#
_symmetry.space_group_name_H-M   'P 1'
#
loop_
_entity.id
_entity.type
_entity.pdbx_description
1 polymer ?
#
loop_
_entity_poly.entity_id
_entity_poly.type
_entity_poly.pdbx_seq_one_letter_code
_entity_poly.pdbx_strand_id
1 'polypeptide(L)'
;MKRLFAAFIGLILLTPLTFTHESIKVEQKEAPQIVEHGESILIEQQKSYNFTILDEQIGALVYTRCNGIEKKIPLLKALFNPIDVDDNESTGEDGKDIKINAYPFPYVQQVNGKWILAVSLVFKIIRLGEEIKDSDFETYVQLDFQGQIFRAGLGSEQGKELPKEARIVFTVVPYLMYDKEPEYYLNLEPVFEGNASKVAIFGEYIGKSHQYMQIDFDPAVTTMIKFSPSMKVGHAGISIQRYSSQETTLKMIYEGKFNANLTIEKIPISMSFNLSVSEGHFEYEASDEFNISMIIEGKHQACARINYLPRHVAIDGGMEGYLNVFTNNRKTELIMADKPSNPNSFIKVSNLTGNITFKWSVGLDGYIGVDGGKNAFIELNALKGMFDLKATKKASNFSFSWNLALNGSIAINTNWEWLAEYSMNFTLQNFGIYIKANFLRAENYSVEWNTSPPLFNTYGNIDFIGDIDFSIMINGVWYPLF
;
A
#
# COMPACT_ATOMS: atom_id res chain seq x y z
N MET A 1 -31.24 -10.53 32.27
CA MET A 1 -29.93 -10.37 31.59
C MET A 1 -29.03 -11.59 31.67
N LYS A 2 -28.66 -12.13 32.85
CA LYS A 2 -27.83 -13.36 32.94
C LYS A 2 -28.40 -14.60 32.20
N ARG A 3 -29.73 -14.71 32.07
CA ARG A 3 -30.41 -15.83 31.38
C ARG A 3 -30.41 -15.75 29.85
N LEU A 4 -30.42 -14.55 29.26
CA LEU A 4 -30.26 -14.38 27.79
C LEU A 4 -28.80 -14.64 27.38
N PHE A 5 -27.86 -14.28 28.27
CA PHE A 5 -26.42 -14.44 28.10
C PHE A 5 -25.98 -15.93 28.17
N ALA A 6 -26.55 -16.69 29.11
CA ALA A 6 -26.35 -18.15 29.17
C ALA A 6 -27.06 -18.89 28.03
N ALA A 7 -28.22 -18.39 27.56
CA ALA A 7 -28.93 -18.96 26.43
C ALA A 7 -28.17 -18.76 25.11
N PHE A 8 -27.50 -17.62 24.91
CA PHE A 8 -26.70 -17.36 23.71
C PHE A 8 -25.42 -18.21 23.68
N ILE A 9 -24.71 -18.33 24.81
CA ILE A 9 -23.54 -19.22 24.94
C ILE A 9 -23.94 -20.70 24.80
N GLY A 10 -25.09 -21.09 25.34
CA GLY A 10 -25.65 -22.43 25.17
C GLY A 10 -26.08 -22.73 23.72
N LEU A 11 -26.59 -21.74 22.99
CA LEU A 11 -26.94 -21.84 21.57
C LEU A 11 -25.68 -21.90 20.67
N ILE A 12 -24.58 -21.25 21.09
CA ILE A 12 -23.28 -21.30 20.39
C ILE A 12 -22.64 -22.69 20.47
N LEU A 13 -22.90 -23.45 21.54
CA LEU A 13 -22.18 -24.69 21.85
C LEU A 13 -22.89 -26.00 21.45
N LEU A 14 -24.15 -25.99 20.96
CA LEU A 14 -25.00 -27.21 20.96
C LEU A 14 -25.80 -27.58 19.69
N THR A 15 -25.50 -27.11 18.47
CA THR A 15 -26.26 -27.58 17.28
C THR A 15 -25.40 -28.06 16.11
N PRO A 16 -25.66 -29.25 15.53
CA PRO A 16 -24.85 -29.88 14.50
C PRO A 16 -25.11 -29.29 13.10
N LEU A 17 -24.07 -29.30 12.27
CA LEU A 17 -24.02 -28.72 10.93
C LEU A 17 -24.43 -29.75 9.86
N THR A 18 -25.41 -29.40 9.03
CA THR A 18 -25.77 -30.13 7.80
C THR A 18 -25.10 -29.49 6.59
N PHE A 19 -24.44 -30.31 5.77
CA PHE A 19 -23.70 -29.93 4.57
C PHE A 19 -24.59 -29.87 3.32
N THR A 20 -24.36 -28.87 2.46
CA THR A 20 -24.59 -28.98 1.00
C THR A 20 -23.54 -28.17 0.25
N HIS A 21 -23.03 -28.75 -0.84
CA HIS A 21 -21.84 -28.38 -1.61
C HIS A 21 -22.30 -27.82 -2.96
N GLU A 22 -21.70 -26.73 -3.46
CA GLU A 22 -21.67 -26.43 -4.90
C GLU A 22 -20.42 -25.59 -5.24
N SER A 23 -19.75 -25.96 -6.33
CA SER A 23 -18.43 -25.48 -6.77
C SER A 23 -18.54 -24.70 -8.08
N ILE A 24 -17.76 -23.62 -8.26
CA ILE A 24 -17.66 -22.88 -9.54
C ILE A 24 -16.18 -22.73 -9.96
N LYS A 25 -15.93 -22.94 -11.27
CA LYS A 25 -14.62 -22.95 -11.94
C LYS A 25 -14.13 -21.54 -12.31
N VAL A 26 -12.81 -21.34 -12.29
CA VAL A 26 -12.09 -20.14 -12.74
C VAL A 26 -11.32 -20.42 -14.03
N GLU A 27 -11.42 -19.52 -15.03
CA GLU A 27 -10.57 -19.47 -16.22
C GLU A 27 -9.43 -18.46 -16.01
N GLN A 28 -8.20 -18.88 -16.29
CA GLN A 28 -7.00 -18.04 -16.31
C GLN A 28 -6.74 -17.47 -17.71
N LYS A 29 -6.22 -16.24 -17.78
CA LYS A 29 -5.54 -15.70 -18.97
C LYS A 29 -4.25 -14.99 -18.60
N GLU A 30 -3.19 -15.38 -19.29
CA GLU A 30 -1.82 -14.87 -19.19
C GLU A 30 -1.64 -13.51 -19.86
N ALA A 31 -0.65 -12.73 -19.37
CA ALA A 31 -0.23 -11.45 -19.92
C ALA A 31 1.18 -11.55 -20.55
N PRO A 32 1.46 -10.86 -21.67
CA PRO A 32 2.77 -10.86 -22.30
C PRO A 32 3.70 -9.74 -21.80
N GLN A 33 5.00 -10.04 -21.76
CA GLN A 33 6.11 -9.17 -21.39
C GLN A 33 6.64 -8.33 -22.57
N ILE A 34 7.06 -7.10 -22.30
CA ILE A 34 7.99 -6.32 -23.16
C ILE A 34 8.97 -5.56 -22.25
N VAL A 35 10.26 -5.60 -22.60
CA VAL A 35 11.41 -4.96 -21.93
C VAL A 35 11.89 -3.78 -22.77
N GLU A 36 12.24 -2.64 -22.16
CA GLU A 36 13.42 -1.85 -22.57
C GLU A 36 13.84 -0.78 -21.55
N HIS A 37 15.12 -0.39 -21.67
CA HIS A 37 15.99 0.31 -20.74
C HIS A 37 15.77 1.82 -20.61
N GLY A 38 15.86 2.31 -19.37
CA GLY A 38 16.22 3.65 -18.94
C GLY A 38 16.67 3.54 -17.48
N GLU A 39 17.55 4.42 -16.99
CA GLU A 39 18.01 4.39 -15.59
C GLU A 39 16.81 4.26 -14.65
N SER A 40 16.75 3.11 -13.97
CA SER A 40 15.52 2.63 -13.38
C SER A 40 15.38 3.19 -11.97
N ILE A 41 14.32 3.97 -11.75
CA ILE A 41 13.78 4.11 -10.42
C ILE A 41 13.14 2.76 -10.09
N LEU A 42 13.83 1.96 -9.26
CA LEU A 42 13.33 0.66 -8.82
C LEU A 42 12.37 0.86 -7.65
N ILE A 43 11.08 0.70 -7.89
CA ILE A 43 10.13 0.36 -6.82
C ILE A 43 10.13 -1.17 -6.78
N GLU A 44 10.91 -1.75 -5.86
CA GLU A 44 10.98 -3.19 -5.70
C GLU A 44 9.62 -3.75 -5.27
N GLN A 45 9.13 -4.75 -6.02
CA GLN A 45 7.97 -5.53 -5.62
C GLN A 45 8.42 -6.69 -4.76
N GLN A 46 7.96 -6.72 -3.52
CA GLN A 46 8.04 -7.92 -2.71
C GLN A 46 6.84 -8.82 -3.07
N LYS A 47 7.08 -10.06 -3.49
CA LYS A 47 5.99 -11.03 -3.73
C LYS A 47 5.32 -11.39 -2.40
N SER A 48 3.98 -11.39 -2.44
CA SER A 48 3.18 -11.86 -1.31
C SER A 48 3.00 -13.36 -1.35
N TYR A 49 2.82 -13.96 -0.18
CA TYR A 49 2.40 -15.35 -0.08
C TYR A 49 0.97 -15.49 -0.63
N ASN A 50 0.64 -16.62 -1.23
CA ASN A 50 -0.72 -16.87 -1.71
C ASN A 50 -1.33 -18.00 -0.88
N PHE A 51 -2.29 -17.63 -0.02
CA PHE A 51 -3.07 -18.60 0.75
C PHE A 51 -4.10 -19.30 -0.12
N THR A 52 -4.25 -20.60 0.07
CA THR A 52 -5.27 -21.44 -0.54
C THR A 52 -6.55 -21.34 0.28
N ILE A 53 -7.40 -20.37 -0.08
CA ILE A 53 -8.68 -20.20 0.59
C ILE A 53 -9.73 -21.11 -0.05
N LEU A 54 -10.19 -22.11 0.70
CA LEU A 54 -11.27 -22.99 0.25
C LEU A 54 -12.62 -22.27 0.26
N ASP A 55 -13.43 -22.49 -0.78
CA ASP A 55 -14.82 -22.01 -0.84
C ASP A 55 -15.66 -22.55 0.33
N GLU A 56 -16.65 -21.76 0.76
CA GLU A 56 -17.57 -21.94 1.89
C GLU A 56 -17.70 -23.40 2.37
N GLN A 57 -16.83 -23.77 3.31
CA GLN A 57 -16.91 -25.06 4.01
C GLN A 57 -17.65 -24.85 5.32
N ILE A 58 -18.71 -25.61 5.53
CA ILE A 58 -19.50 -25.52 6.75
C ILE A 58 -18.75 -26.23 7.88
N GLY A 59 -18.51 -25.50 8.98
CA GLY A 59 -18.03 -26.04 10.25
C GLY A 59 -16.63 -25.62 10.70
N ALA A 60 -16.18 -26.30 11.76
CA ALA A 60 -14.90 -26.05 12.41
C ALA A 60 -13.83 -27.03 11.91
N LEU A 61 -12.84 -26.53 11.19
CA LEU A 61 -11.80 -27.35 10.57
C LEU A 61 -10.42 -26.70 10.66
N VAL A 62 -9.41 -27.53 10.47
CA VAL A 62 -8.03 -27.16 10.23
C VAL A 62 -7.68 -27.58 8.80
N TYR A 63 -7.13 -26.65 8.04
CA TYR A 63 -6.51 -26.92 6.74
C TYR A 63 -4.99 -26.91 6.88
N THR A 64 -4.33 -27.80 6.15
CA THR A 64 -2.88 -27.80 5.98
C THR A 64 -2.53 -28.08 4.53
N ARG A 65 -1.48 -27.43 4.02
CA ARG A 65 -0.78 -27.80 2.79
C ARG A 65 0.71 -27.84 3.07
N CYS A 66 1.38 -28.95 2.76
CA CYS A 66 2.84 -29.07 2.86
C CYS A 66 3.38 -29.64 1.55
N ASN A 67 4.19 -28.88 0.82
CA ASN A 67 4.77 -29.27 -0.48
C ASN A 67 3.73 -29.86 -1.47
N GLY A 68 2.52 -29.30 -1.47
CA GLY A 68 1.40 -29.74 -2.32
C GLY A 68 0.50 -30.83 -1.74
N ILE A 69 0.83 -31.41 -0.58
CA ILE A 69 -0.03 -32.38 0.12
C ILE A 69 -1.05 -31.61 0.96
N GLU A 70 -2.32 -31.72 0.62
CA GLU A 70 -3.42 -31.01 1.30
C GLU A 70 -4.23 -31.92 2.23
N LYS A 71 -4.52 -31.44 3.44
CA LYS A 71 -5.37 -32.15 4.40
C LYS A 71 -6.42 -31.21 4.99
N LYS A 72 -7.62 -31.76 5.17
CA LYS A 72 -8.77 -31.10 5.83
C LYS A 72 -9.18 -31.93 7.01
N ILE A 73 -9.09 -31.36 8.20
CA ILE A 73 -9.18 -32.11 9.45
C ILE A 73 -10.22 -31.43 10.34
N PRO A 74 -11.25 -32.15 10.85
CA PRO A 74 -12.17 -31.58 11.81
C PRO A 74 -11.41 -31.01 13.01
N LEU A 75 -11.75 -29.80 13.45
CA LEU A 75 -11.00 -29.09 14.49
C LEU A 75 -10.85 -29.94 15.77
N LEU A 76 -11.94 -30.61 16.20
CA LEU A 76 -11.88 -31.50 17.35
C LEU A 76 -10.81 -32.60 17.21
N LYS A 77 -10.68 -33.19 16.02
CA LYS A 77 -9.66 -34.22 15.76
C LYS A 77 -8.25 -33.64 15.83
N ALA A 78 -8.04 -32.44 15.27
CA ALA A 78 -6.77 -31.73 15.27
C ALA A 78 -6.33 -31.26 16.68
N LEU A 79 -7.28 -30.97 17.58
CA LEU A 79 -6.97 -30.59 18.96
C LEU A 79 -6.46 -31.76 19.80
N PHE A 80 -6.95 -32.97 19.54
CA PHE A 80 -6.59 -34.16 20.33
C PHE A 80 -5.41 -34.93 19.73
N ASN A 81 -5.14 -34.79 18.44
CA ASN A 81 -4.12 -35.57 17.75
C ASN A 81 -3.21 -34.65 16.93
N PRO A 82 -1.88 -34.84 17.02
CA PRO A 82 -0.94 -34.32 16.03
C PRO A 82 -1.35 -34.69 14.59
N ILE A 83 -0.85 -33.91 13.65
CA ILE A 83 -1.17 -34.02 12.23
C ILE A 83 0.12 -34.35 11.50
N ASP A 84 0.07 -35.46 10.78
CA ASP A 84 0.99 -35.76 9.68
C ASP A 84 0.58 -34.86 8.51
N VAL A 85 1.47 -34.06 7.97
CA VAL A 85 1.19 -33.11 6.88
C VAL A 85 1.87 -33.48 5.56
N ASP A 86 2.85 -34.37 5.58
CA ASP A 86 3.64 -34.76 4.40
C ASP A 86 3.46 -36.24 3.97
N ASP A 87 2.55 -36.98 4.62
CA ASP A 87 2.27 -38.40 4.41
C ASP A 87 3.51 -39.30 4.57
N ASN A 88 4.46 -38.89 5.43
CA ASN A 88 5.68 -39.64 5.71
C ASN A 88 5.74 -40.12 7.17
N GLU A 89 5.58 -41.42 7.39
CA GLU A 89 5.65 -42.00 8.74
C GLU A 89 7.04 -41.90 9.40
N SER A 90 8.08 -41.49 8.66
CA SER A 90 9.44 -41.34 9.16
C SER A 90 9.80 -39.93 9.65
N THR A 91 8.89 -38.95 9.54
CA THR A 91 9.12 -37.56 9.94
C THR A 91 8.38 -37.20 11.22
N GLY A 92 8.85 -36.16 11.91
CA GLY A 92 8.22 -35.67 13.14
C GLY A 92 8.23 -36.67 14.31
N GLU A 93 7.23 -36.55 15.18
CA GLU A 93 7.06 -37.42 16.36
C GLU A 93 6.02 -38.49 16.06
N ASP A 94 6.42 -39.77 16.00
CA ASP A 94 5.56 -40.90 15.63
C ASP A 94 4.84 -40.74 14.27
N GLY A 95 5.57 -40.20 13.28
CA GLY A 95 5.04 -39.94 11.93
C GLY A 95 4.04 -38.78 11.91
N LYS A 96 4.23 -37.76 12.76
CA LYS A 96 3.35 -36.60 12.88
C LYS A 96 4.19 -35.33 12.95
N ASP A 97 3.91 -34.37 12.08
CA ASP A 97 4.78 -33.22 11.85
C ASP A 97 4.38 -31.98 12.64
N ILE A 98 3.10 -31.79 12.92
CA ILE A 98 2.60 -30.60 13.62
C ILE A 98 1.59 -30.92 14.72
N LYS A 99 1.50 -30.02 15.70
CA LYS A 99 0.42 -29.97 16.68
C LYS A 99 -0.27 -28.62 16.64
N ILE A 100 -1.60 -28.64 16.68
CA ILE A 100 -2.43 -27.43 16.62
C ILE A 100 -3.27 -27.29 17.88
N ASN A 101 -3.32 -26.07 18.42
CA ASN A 101 -4.31 -25.66 19.41
C ASN A 101 -5.08 -24.47 18.85
N ALA A 102 -6.40 -24.60 18.74
CA ALA A 102 -7.25 -23.50 18.31
C ALA A 102 -8.56 -23.45 19.09
N TYR A 103 -8.95 -22.25 19.51
CA TYR A 103 -10.21 -22.05 20.21
C TYR A 103 -10.74 -20.63 19.97
N PRO A 104 -12.06 -20.48 19.79
CA PRO A 104 -12.70 -19.19 19.89
C PRO A 104 -12.81 -18.77 21.36
N PHE A 105 -12.56 -17.51 21.63
CA PHE A 105 -12.66 -16.91 22.95
C PHE A 105 -13.49 -15.64 22.88
N PRO A 106 -14.81 -15.70 23.16
CA PRO A 106 -15.62 -14.51 23.34
C PRO A 106 -15.35 -13.92 24.73
N TYR A 107 -15.15 -12.61 24.80
CA TYR A 107 -15.00 -11.91 26.07
C TYR A 107 -15.61 -10.52 26.02
N VAL A 108 -15.99 -10.04 27.20
CA VAL A 108 -16.55 -8.71 27.39
C VAL A 108 -15.56 -7.90 28.20
N GLN A 109 -15.20 -6.73 27.69
CA GLN A 109 -14.30 -5.80 28.39
C GLN A 109 -14.87 -4.40 28.41
N GLN A 110 -14.44 -3.59 29.38
CA GLN A 110 -14.80 -2.18 29.46
C GLN A 110 -13.67 -1.32 28.88
N VAL A 111 -13.97 -0.54 27.84
CA VAL A 111 -13.02 0.39 27.20
C VAL A 111 -13.63 1.78 27.27
N ASN A 112 -12.91 2.73 27.88
CA ASN A 112 -13.38 4.12 28.08
C ASN A 112 -14.79 4.19 28.67
N GLY A 113 -15.08 3.35 29.67
CA GLY A 113 -16.39 3.28 30.34
C GLY A 113 -17.47 2.51 29.58
N LYS A 114 -17.23 2.10 28.32
CA LYS A 114 -18.18 1.38 27.45
C LYS A 114 -17.92 -0.13 27.46
N TRP A 115 -18.98 -0.93 27.54
CA TRP A 115 -18.88 -2.39 27.47
C TRP A 115 -18.81 -2.84 26.02
N ILE A 116 -17.76 -3.57 25.65
CA ILE A 116 -17.60 -4.13 24.31
C ILE A 116 -17.54 -5.65 24.37
N LEU A 117 -18.21 -6.30 23.42
CA LEU A 117 -18.03 -7.73 23.14
C LEU A 117 -16.92 -7.86 22.10
N ALA A 118 -15.94 -8.69 22.37
CA ALA A 118 -14.88 -9.07 21.45
C ALA A 118 -14.89 -10.59 21.26
N VAL A 119 -14.55 -11.05 20.06
CA VAL A 119 -14.37 -12.46 19.75
C VAL A 119 -12.97 -12.65 19.20
N SER A 120 -12.15 -13.44 19.90
CA SER A 120 -10.80 -13.80 19.46
C SER A 120 -10.76 -15.24 18.99
N LEU A 121 -10.18 -15.46 17.81
CA LEU A 121 -9.71 -16.77 17.37
C LEU A 121 -8.24 -16.88 17.73
N VAL A 122 -7.94 -17.73 18.71
CA VAL A 122 -6.56 -18.07 19.07
C VAL A 122 -6.17 -19.31 18.29
N PHE A 123 -5.11 -19.23 17.49
CA PHE A 123 -4.55 -20.32 16.72
C PHE A 123 -3.06 -20.47 17.05
N LYS A 124 -2.65 -21.64 17.50
CA LYS A 124 -1.27 -21.96 17.82
C LYS A 124 -0.86 -23.20 17.04
N ILE A 125 0.25 -23.11 16.31
CA ILE A 125 0.91 -24.23 15.63
C ILE A 125 2.27 -24.50 16.30
N ILE A 126 2.61 -25.78 16.45
CA ILE A 126 3.89 -26.26 16.95
C ILE A 126 4.42 -27.27 15.94
N ARG A 127 5.64 -27.08 15.46
CA ARG A 127 6.36 -28.01 14.58
C ARG A 127 7.04 -29.09 15.44
N LEU A 128 6.78 -30.36 15.14
CA LEU A 128 7.25 -31.52 15.92
C LEU A 128 8.59 -32.06 15.42
N GLY A 129 8.92 -31.90 14.14
CA GLY A 129 10.19 -32.33 13.54
C GLY A 129 10.85 -31.26 12.64
N GLU A 130 12.11 -31.47 12.26
CA GLU A 130 12.88 -30.53 11.41
C GLU A 130 12.61 -30.71 9.91
N GLU A 131 11.97 -31.79 9.50
CA GLU A 131 11.87 -32.21 8.10
C GLU A 131 11.02 -31.27 7.26
N ILE A 132 9.99 -30.67 7.89
CA ILE A 132 9.13 -29.67 7.25
C ILE A 132 9.58 -28.22 7.50
N LYS A 133 10.74 -28.01 8.13
CA LYS A 133 11.20 -26.68 8.56
C LYS A 133 11.26 -25.69 7.41
N ASP A 134 11.75 -26.10 6.24
CA ASP A 134 11.93 -25.22 5.08
C ASP A 134 10.98 -25.57 3.93
N SER A 135 9.90 -26.29 4.22
CA SER A 135 8.88 -26.68 3.24
C SER A 135 7.97 -25.51 2.86
N ASP A 136 7.38 -25.55 1.66
CA ASP A 136 6.23 -24.69 1.36
C ASP A 136 5.05 -25.17 2.20
N PHE A 137 4.65 -24.35 3.17
CA PHE A 137 3.72 -24.75 4.21
C PHE A 137 2.63 -23.70 4.41
N GLU A 138 1.39 -24.15 4.43
CA GLU A 138 0.22 -23.34 4.75
C GLU A 138 -0.61 -24.06 5.80
N THR A 139 -1.14 -23.31 6.76
CA THR A 139 -2.18 -23.81 7.65
C THR A 139 -3.12 -22.70 8.07
N TYR A 140 -4.39 -23.05 8.27
CA TYR A 140 -5.32 -22.16 8.93
C TYR A 140 -6.37 -22.96 9.70
N VAL A 141 -6.94 -22.31 10.71
CA VAL A 141 -8.17 -22.76 11.34
C VAL A 141 -9.33 -21.96 10.77
N GLN A 142 -10.42 -22.66 10.50
CA GLN A 142 -11.70 -22.06 10.12
C GLN A 142 -12.75 -22.42 11.16
N LEU A 143 -13.53 -21.42 11.56
CA LEU A 143 -14.73 -21.58 12.37
C LEU A 143 -15.91 -20.97 11.63
N ASP A 144 -16.90 -21.79 11.29
CA ASP A 144 -18.22 -21.32 10.88
C ASP A 144 -19.16 -21.31 12.09
N PHE A 145 -19.77 -20.16 12.35
CA PHE A 145 -20.79 -19.99 13.36
C PHE A 145 -22.00 -19.21 12.82
N GLN A 146 -23.13 -19.90 12.63
CA GLN A 146 -24.39 -19.31 12.16
C GLN A 146 -24.24 -18.51 10.85
N GLY A 147 -23.45 -19.02 9.90
CA GLY A 147 -23.18 -18.35 8.62
C GLY A 147 -22.17 -17.21 8.72
N GLN A 148 -21.46 -17.10 9.85
CA GLN A 148 -20.29 -16.22 10.00
C GLN A 148 -19.03 -17.07 10.03
N ILE A 149 -18.12 -16.82 9.09
CA ILE A 149 -16.87 -17.57 8.97
C ILE A 149 -15.73 -16.73 9.52
N PHE A 150 -14.94 -17.31 10.41
CA PHE A 150 -13.69 -16.77 10.92
C PHE A 150 -12.55 -17.68 10.48
N ARG A 151 -11.52 -17.11 9.84
CA ARG A 151 -10.28 -17.82 9.54
C ARG A 151 -9.07 -17.06 10.06
N ALA A 152 -8.09 -17.80 10.51
CA ALA A 152 -6.77 -17.26 10.82
C ALA A 152 -5.72 -18.31 10.48
N GLY A 153 -4.64 -17.89 9.83
CA GLY A 153 -3.66 -18.81 9.29
C GLY A 153 -2.26 -18.27 9.18
N LEU A 154 -1.34 -19.18 8.92
CA LEU A 154 0.10 -18.98 8.76
C LEU A 154 0.57 -19.65 7.48
N GLY A 155 1.46 -18.98 6.76
CA GLY A 155 2.11 -19.49 5.56
C GLY A 155 3.62 -19.26 5.61
N SER A 156 4.38 -20.20 5.06
CA SER A 156 5.82 -20.10 4.83
C SER A 156 6.15 -20.58 3.42
N GLU A 157 6.99 -19.84 2.70
CA GLU A 157 7.46 -20.22 1.36
C GLU A 157 8.57 -21.27 1.46
N GLN A 158 8.75 -22.06 0.41
CA GLN A 158 9.87 -22.99 0.32
C GLN A 158 11.21 -22.28 0.56
N GLY A 159 12.06 -22.85 1.42
CA GLY A 159 13.35 -22.29 1.81
C GLY A 159 13.26 -21.19 2.89
N LYS A 160 12.07 -20.91 3.43
CA LYS A 160 11.87 -20.04 4.60
C LYS A 160 11.48 -20.90 5.79
N GLU A 161 12.21 -20.73 6.89
CA GLU A 161 11.95 -21.48 8.14
C GLU A 161 10.51 -21.23 8.62
N LEU A 162 9.73 -22.30 8.69
CA LEU A 162 8.50 -22.40 9.46
C LEU A 162 8.85 -22.31 10.95
N PRO A 163 8.26 -21.36 11.72
CA PRO A 163 8.54 -21.23 13.14
C PRO A 163 8.36 -22.56 13.88
N LYS A 164 9.24 -22.82 14.86
CA LYS A 164 9.08 -23.97 15.77
C LYS A 164 7.74 -23.91 16.49
N GLU A 165 7.35 -22.70 16.87
CA GLU A 165 6.04 -22.40 17.41
C GLU A 165 5.56 -21.05 16.85
N ALA A 166 4.29 -20.94 16.51
CA ALA A 166 3.68 -19.65 16.22
C ALA A 166 2.28 -19.57 16.81
N ARG A 167 1.98 -18.45 17.45
CA ARG A 167 0.64 -18.12 17.92
C ARG A 167 0.12 -16.90 17.18
N ILE A 168 -1.05 -17.08 16.58
CA ILE A 168 -1.82 -16.06 15.89
C ILE A 168 -3.10 -15.81 16.69
N VAL A 169 -3.40 -14.55 16.95
CA VAL A 169 -4.68 -14.15 17.55
C VAL A 169 -5.35 -13.16 16.64
N PHE A 170 -6.45 -13.58 16.02
CA PHE A 170 -7.32 -12.69 15.24
C PHE A 170 -8.54 -12.32 16.07
N THR A 171 -8.73 -11.03 16.35
CA THR A 171 -9.84 -10.54 17.19
C THR A 171 -10.72 -9.59 16.40
N VAL A 172 -12.03 -9.79 16.52
CA VAL A 172 -13.05 -8.88 15.98
C VAL A 172 -13.79 -8.23 17.13
N VAL A 173 -13.91 -6.90 17.08
CA VAL A 173 -14.72 -6.10 18.01
C VAL A 173 -15.85 -5.46 17.21
N PRO A 174 -17.03 -6.11 17.11
CA PRO A 174 -18.12 -5.67 16.23
C PRO A 174 -18.89 -4.43 16.71
N TYR A 175 -18.66 -3.95 17.94
CA TYR A 175 -19.37 -2.79 18.52
C TYR A 175 -20.91 -2.88 18.48
N LEU A 176 -21.50 -4.05 18.71
CA LEU A 176 -22.96 -4.31 18.58
C LEU A 176 -23.91 -3.32 19.32
N MET A 177 -23.42 -2.62 20.34
CA MET A 177 -24.21 -1.67 21.15
C MET A 177 -23.94 -0.20 20.80
N TYR A 178 -23.10 0.08 19.80
CA TYR A 178 -22.66 1.43 19.45
C TYR A 178 -22.69 1.62 17.94
N ASP A 179 -22.96 2.85 17.52
CA ASP A 179 -22.84 3.26 16.12
C ASP A 179 -21.37 3.48 15.77
N LYS A 180 -20.64 2.37 15.61
CA LYS A 180 -19.21 2.33 15.31
C LYS A 180 -18.89 1.09 14.47
N GLU A 181 -18.01 1.26 13.48
CA GLU A 181 -17.52 0.16 12.67
C GLU A 181 -16.71 -0.86 13.48
N PRO A 182 -16.70 -2.14 13.07
CA PRO A 182 -15.88 -3.16 13.71
C PRO A 182 -14.38 -2.80 13.70
N GLU A 183 -13.68 -3.16 14.78
CA GLU A 183 -12.22 -3.13 14.81
C GLU A 183 -11.66 -4.56 14.73
N TYR A 184 -10.50 -4.67 14.09
CA TYR A 184 -9.81 -5.93 13.87
C TYR A 184 -8.42 -5.85 14.48
N TYR A 185 -8.00 -6.91 15.15
CA TYR A 185 -6.67 -7.04 15.74
C TYR A 185 -6.05 -8.34 15.25
N LEU A 186 -4.81 -8.27 14.78
CA LEU A 186 -4.02 -9.44 14.43
C LEU A 186 -2.72 -9.40 15.23
N ASN A 187 -2.51 -10.42 16.05
CA ASN A 187 -1.30 -10.59 16.84
C ASN A 187 -0.56 -11.83 16.34
N LEU A 188 0.75 -11.69 16.15
CA LEU A 188 1.67 -12.77 15.81
C LEU A 188 2.74 -12.87 16.89
N GLU A 189 2.93 -14.08 17.41
CA GLU A 189 3.96 -14.45 18.38
C GLU A 189 4.72 -15.66 17.82
N PRO A 190 5.77 -15.46 16.98
CA PRO A 190 6.55 -16.54 16.40
C PRO A 190 7.78 -16.87 17.27
N VAL A 191 8.17 -18.13 17.29
CA VAL A 191 9.37 -18.66 17.95
C VAL A 191 10.16 -19.47 16.94
N PHE A 192 11.38 -19.03 16.67
CA PHE A 192 12.34 -19.69 15.79
C PHE A 192 13.44 -20.34 16.61
N GLU A 193 14.03 -21.42 16.10
CA GLU A 193 15.22 -22.05 16.71
C GLU A 193 16.51 -21.39 16.21
N GLY A 194 16.46 -20.82 14.99
CA GLY A 194 17.54 -20.04 14.40
C GLY A 194 17.23 -18.54 14.32
N ASN A 195 17.71 -17.91 13.23
CA ASN A 195 17.34 -16.54 12.91
C ASN A 195 15.86 -16.47 12.50
N ALA A 196 15.20 -15.38 12.86
CA ALA A 196 13.84 -15.14 12.37
C ALA A 196 13.79 -15.15 10.84
N SER A 197 12.75 -15.78 10.29
CA SER A 197 12.54 -15.97 8.86
C SER A 197 11.27 -15.25 8.40
N LYS A 198 11.05 -15.21 7.08
CA LYS A 198 9.83 -14.65 6.47
C LYS A 198 8.63 -15.53 6.79
N VAL A 199 7.52 -14.93 7.24
CA VAL A 199 6.26 -15.64 7.50
C VAL A 199 5.10 -14.77 7.03
N ALA A 200 4.11 -15.38 6.40
CA ALA A 200 2.84 -14.76 6.09
C ALA A 200 1.78 -15.18 7.12
N ILE A 201 0.89 -14.27 7.47
CA ILE A 201 -0.31 -14.57 8.24
C ILE A 201 -1.52 -13.94 7.56
N PHE A 202 -2.69 -14.47 7.83
CA PHE A 202 -3.94 -13.80 7.46
C PHE A 202 -5.01 -13.97 8.52
N GLY A 203 -5.96 -13.04 8.49
CA GLY A 203 -7.22 -13.10 9.21
C GLY A 203 -8.35 -12.79 8.25
N GLU A 204 -9.40 -13.60 8.27
CA GLU A 204 -10.59 -13.42 7.43
C GLU A 204 -11.85 -13.48 8.29
N TYR A 205 -12.77 -12.58 8.03
CA TYR A 205 -14.11 -12.58 8.59
C TYR A 205 -15.13 -12.42 7.46
N ILE A 206 -15.99 -13.42 7.31
CA ILE A 206 -17.12 -13.41 6.37
C ILE A 206 -18.39 -13.38 7.22
N GLY A 207 -19.17 -12.31 7.12
CA GLY A 207 -20.45 -12.17 7.81
C GLY A 207 -21.33 -11.18 7.07
N LYS A 208 -21.74 -10.09 7.73
CA LYS A 208 -22.43 -8.99 7.04
C LYS A 208 -21.56 -8.29 5.98
N SER A 209 -20.25 -8.38 6.13
CA SER A 209 -19.25 -7.88 5.20
C SER A 209 -18.11 -8.89 5.14
N HIS A 210 -17.51 -9.05 3.97
CA HIS A 210 -16.26 -9.77 3.80
C HIS A 210 -15.10 -8.86 4.16
N GLN A 211 -14.20 -9.35 5.01
CA GLN A 211 -13.00 -8.66 5.46
C GLN A 211 -11.85 -9.65 5.44
N TYR A 212 -10.87 -9.40 4.60
CA TYR A 212 -9.66 -10.20 4.47
C TYR A 212 -8.45 -9.30 4.70
N MET A 213 -7.54 -9.74 5.58
CA MET A 213 -6.28 -9.07 5.82
C MET A 213 -5.17 -10.11 5.83
N GLN A 214 -4.19 -9.93 4.95
CA GLN A 214 -2.97 -10.69 4.92
C GLN A 214 -1.78 -9.79 5.21
N ILE A 215 -0.81 -10.34 5.94
CA ILE A 215 0.40 -9.65 6.34
C ILE A 215 1.60 -10.58 6.15
N ASP A 216 2.52 -10.20 5.27
CA ASP A 216 3.81 -10.87 5.10
C ASP A 216 4.86 -10.11 5.91
N PHE A 217 5.57 -10.81 6.78
CA PHE A 217 6.67 -10.26 7.59
C PHE A 217 8.00 -10.76 7.08
N ASP A 218 8.99 -9.87 6.97
CA ASP A 218 10.37 -10.22 6.58
C ASP A 218 11.40 -9.43 7.43
N PRO A 219 12.00 -10.05 8.46
CA PRO A 219 11.64 -11.31 9.08
C PRO A 219 10.48 -11.16 10.08
N ALA A 220 9.80 -12.26 10.39
CA ALA A 220 8.69 -12.31 11.33
C ALA A 220 9.13 -12.16 12.78
N VAL A 221 8.46 -11.26 13.49
CA VAL A 221 8.73 -10.94 14.90
C VAL A 221 7.42 -10.74 15.63
N THR A 222 7.45 -10.79 16.96
CA THR A 222 6.27 -10.53 17.76
C THR A 222 5.68 -9.16 17.45
N THR A 223 4.48 -9.14 16.88
CA THR A 223 3.85 -7.94 16.34
C THR A 223 2.34 -7.96 16.57
N MET A 224 1.81 -6.83 17.02
CA MET A 224 0.37 -6.57 17.11
C MET A 224 -0.02 -5.50 16.11
N ILE A 225 -1.07 -5.76 15.34
CA ILE A 225 -1.60 -4.86 14.34
C ILE A 225 -3.08 -4.65 14.64
N LYS A 226 -3.45 -3.39 14.80
CA LYS A 226 -4.84 -2.96 14.92
C LYS A 226 -5.24 -2.30 13.60
N PHE A 227 -6.34 -2.77 13.03
CA PHE A 227 -6.98 -2.22 11.85
C PHE A 227 -8.39 -1.74 12.21
N SER A 228 -8.66 -0.46 11.96
CA SER A 228 -9.90 0.23 12.34
C SER A 228 -10.53 0.86 11.10
N PRO A 229 -11.25 0.08 10.29
CA PRO A 229 -11.96 0.64 9.14
C PRO A 229 -12.96 1.69 9.61
N SER A 230 -13.11 2.74 8.83
CA SER A 230 -14.00 3.86 9.16
C SER A 230 -15.36 3.74 8.47
N MET A 231 -16.34 4.55 8.89
CA MET A 231 -17.61 4.68 8.17
C MET A 231 -17.45 5.40 6.83
N LYS A 232 -16.43 6.26 6.68
CA LYS A 232 -16.10 6.87 5.41
C LYS A 232 -15.49 5.81 4.49
N VAL A 233 -16.01 5.73 3.27
CA VAL A 233 -15.50 4.85 2.20
C VAL A 233 -14.01 5.13 2.01
N GLY A 234 -13.21 4.07 1.86
CA GLY A 234 -11.77 4.18 1.60
C GLY A 234 -10.88 4.45 2.81
N HIS A 235 -11.43 4.71 4.01
CA HIS A 235 -10.60 5.15 5.14
C HIS A 235 -10.44 4.07 6.22
N ALA A 236 -9.23 3.91 6.75
CA ALA A 236 -8.93 3.09 7.93
C ALA A 236 -7.82 3.68 8.81
N GLY A 237 -7.94 3.52 10.12
CA GLY A 237 -6.85 3.71 11.06
C GLY A 237 -6.03 2.43 11.23
N ILE A 238 -4.71 2.53 11.13
CA ILE A 238 -3.78 1.42 11.28
C ILE A 238 -2.82 1.74 12.42
N SER A 239 -2.64 0.78 13.33
CA SER A 239 -1.62 0.85 14.37
C SER A 239 -0.81 -0.42 14.39
N ILE A 240 0.51 -0.28 14.40
CA ILE A 240 1.48 -1.38 14.40
C ILE A 240 2.32 -1.24 15.65
N GLN A 241 2.49 -2.33 16.39
CA GLN A 241 3.36 -2.42 17.54
C GLN A 241 4.21 -3.69 17.46
N ARG A 242 5.52 -3.51 17.39
CA ARG A 242 6.53 -4.57 17.36
C ARG A 242 7.23 -4.66 18.71
N TYR A 243 7.49 -5.88 19.18
CA TYR A 243 8.11 -6.14 20.48
C TYR A 243 9.54 -6.70 20.39
N SER A 244 10.12 -6.68 19.19
CA SER A 244 11.51 -7.06 18.90
C SER A 244 12.35 -5.82 18.59
N SER A 245 13.67 -5.92 18.74
CA SER A 245 14.63 -4.92 18.24
C SER A 245 15.00 -5.12 16.77
N GLN A 246 14.83 -6.33 16.22
CA GLN A 246 15.17 -6.67 14.82
C GLN A 246 14.28 -5.95 13.80
N GLU A 247 14.87 -5.14 12.92
CA GLU A 247 14.15 -4.47 11.83
C GLU A 247 13.34 -5.48 10.99
N THR A 248 12.10 -5.12 10.70
CA THR A 248 11.15 -5.96 9.94
C THR A 248 10.51 -5.13 8.85
N THR A 249 10.39 -5.70 7.65
CA THR A 249 9.53 -5.19 6.58
C THR A 249 8.19 -5.89 6.66
N LEU A 250 7.12 -5.13 6.45
CA LEU A 250 5.75 -5.63 6.45
C LEU A 250 5.10 -5.36 5.11
N LYS A 251 4.48 -6.37 4.51
CA LYS A 251 3.58 -6.19 3.37
C LYS A 251 2.16 -6.55 3.77
N MET A 252 1.24 -5.61 3.66
CA MET A 252 -0.18 -5.75 3.99
C MET A 252 -0.99 -5.79 2.71
N ILE A 253 -1.87 -6.79 2.61
CA ILE A 253 -2.96 -6.84 1.65
C ILE A 253 -4.25 -6.79 2.46
N TYR A 254 -5.09 -5.81 2.15
CA TYR A 254 -6.43 -5.70 2.73
C TYR A 254 -7.46 -5.71 1.61
N GLU A 255 -8.46 -6.59 1.75
CA GLU A 255 -9.63 -6.64 0.89
C GLU A 255 -10.90 -6.55 1.75
N GLY A 256 -11.74 -5.56 1.46
CA GLY A 256 -12.93 -5.28 2.26
C GLY A 256 -13.70 -4.07 1.76
N LYS A 257 -13.89 -3.06 2.61
CA LYS A 257 -14.57 -1.80 2.21
C LYS A 257 -13.78 -1.00 1.17
N PHE A 258 -12.48 -1.22 1.12
CA PHE A 258 -11.57 -0.77 0.09
C PHE A 258 -10.48 -1.82 -0.05
N ASN A 259 -9.71 -1.73 -1.13
CA ASN A 259 -8.58 -2.63 -1.35
C ASN A 259 -7.30 -1.82 -1.24
N ALA A 260 -6.35 -2.29 -0.44
CA ALA A 260 -5.06 -1.64 -0.28
C ALA A 260 -3.93 -2.66 -0.20
N ASN A 261 -2.88 -2.41 -0.98
CA ASN A 261 -1.61 -3.11 -0.90
C ASN A 261 -0.55 -2.12 -0.43
N LEU A 262 0.06 -2.40 0.72
CA LEU A 262 1.03 -1.52 1.37
C LEU A 262 2.28 -2.32 1.70
N THR A 263 3.45 -1.78 1.40
CA THR A 263 4.72 -2.30 1.92
C THR A 263 5.35 -1.24 2.80
N ILE A 264 5.70 -1.58 4.04
CA ILE A 264 6.35 -0.68 5.01
C ILE A 264 7.70 -1.30 5.36
N GLU A 265 8.77 -0.64 4.94
CA GLU A 265 10.14 -1.10 5.16
C GLU A 265 10.65 -0.63 6.52
N LYS A 266 11.26 -1.53 7.30
CA LYS A 266 11.90 -1.22 8.60
C LYS A 266 10.95 -0.60 9.63
N ILE A 267 9.82 -1.27 9.90
CA ILE A 267 8.80 -0.77 10.83
C ILE A 267 9.42 -0.40 12.21
N PRO A 268 9.04 0.75 12.79
CA PRO A 268 9.48 1.13 14.13
C PRO A 268 8.85 0.22 15.19
N ILE A 269 9.26 0.40 16.45
CA ILE A 269 8.65 -0.31 17.60
C ILE A 269 7.15 -0.02 17.70
N SER A 270 6.75 1.22 17.41
CA SER A 270 5.34 1.60 17.34
C SER A 270 5.13 2.66 16.28
N MET A 271 4.05 2.53 15.52
CA MET A 271 3.54 3.56 14.62
C MET A 271 2.02 3.48 14.56
N SER A 272 1.37 4.63 14.43
CA SER A 272 -0.06 4.72 14.19
C SER A 272 -0.30 5.79 13.13
N PHE A 273 -1.17 5.49 12.18
CA PHE A 273 -1.50 6.37 11.07
C PHE A 273 -2.90 6.09 10.56
N ASN A 274 -3.49 7.09 9.90
CA ASN A 274 -4.70 6.95 9.12
C ASN A 274 -4.34 6.81 7.65
N LEU A 275 -5.14 6.02 6.96
CA LEU A 275 -5.03 5.77 5.54
C LEU A 275 -6.37 6.01 4.88
N SER A 276 -6.38 6.74 3.76
CA SER A 276 -7.50 6.84 2.82
C SER A 276 -7.04 6.31 1.48
N VAL A 277 -7.75 5.35 0.91
CA VAL A 277 -7.50 4.81 -0.43
C VAL A 277 -8.83 4.68 -1.16
N SER A 278 -8.97 5.40 -2.27
CA SER A 278 -10.06 5.24 -3.23
C SER A 278 -9.51 5.41 -4.65
N GLU A 279 -10.35 5.25 -5.68
CA GLU A 279 -9.92 5.44 -7.06
C GLU A 279 -9.32 6.85 -7.28
N GLY A 280 -8.07 6.91 -7.76
CA GLY A 280 -7.33 8.14 -7.98
C GLY A 280 -6.80 8.83 -6.71
N HIS A 281 -7.14 8.36 -5.51
CA HIS A 281 -6.86 9.08 -4.27
C HIS A 281 -6.11 8.22 -3.25
N PHE A 282 -5.09 8.81 -2.63
CA PHE A 282 -4.37 8.27 -1.50
C PHE A 282 -4.12 9.37 -0.47
N GLU A 283 -4.43 9.12 0.80
CA GLU A 283 -4.09 10.00 1.91
C GLU A 283 -3.49 9.21 3.05
N TYR A 284 -2.38 9.71 3.58
CA TYR A 284 -1.71 9.21 4.76
C TYR A 284 -1.61 10.34 5.77
N GLU A 285 -1.98 10.08 7.01
CA GLU A 285 -1.84 11.03 8.11
C GLU A 285 -1.32 10.32 9.37
N ALA A 286 -0.29 10.89 9.99
CA ALA A 286 0.24 10.44 11.27
C ALA A 286 0.60 11.60 12.18
N SER A 287 0.62 11.34 13.48
CA SER A 287 1.00 12.34 14.48
C SER A 287 2.49 12.70 14.46
N ASP A 288 3.32 11.84 13.87
CA ASP A 288 4.77 12.01 13.84
C ASP A 288 5.36 11.58 12.49
N GLU A 289 6.63 11.91 12.27
CA GLU A 289 7.41 11.48 11.11
C GLU A 289 8.18 10.19 11.43
N PHE A 290 8.37 9.34 10.43
CA PHE A 290 9.06 8.07 10.60
C PHE A 290 10.19 7.93 9.59
N ASN A 291 11.37 7.56 10.07
CA ASN A 291 12.52 7.22 9.22
C ASN A 291 12.37 5.82 8.60
N ILE A 292 11.29 5.65 7.84
CA ILE A 292 10.90 4.41 7.15
C ILE A 292 10.38 4.75 5.76
N SER A 293 10.29 3.74 4.91
CA SER A 293 9.72 3.88 3.57
C SER A 293 8.38 3.14 3.47
N MET A 294 7.45 3.73 2.73
CA MET A 294 6.15 3.12 2.42
C MET A 294 5.98 3.06 0.90
N ILE A 295 5.51 1.91 0.41
CA ILE A 295 5.13 1.69 -0.99
C ILE A 295 3.66 1.34 -1.03
N ILE A 296 2.92 1.97 -1.95
CA ILE A 296 1.50 1.74 -2.17
C ILE A 296 1.29 1.25 -3.60
N GLU A 297 0.57 0.15 -3.75
CA GLU A 297 0.24 -0.47 -5.04
C GLU A 297 -1.28 -0.48 -5.25
N GLY A 298 -1.79 0.36 -6.16
CA GLY A 298 -3.20 0.32 -6.55
C GLY A 298 -3.45 -0.60 -7.74
N LYS A 299 -4.56 -1.37 -7.74
CA LYS A 299 -4.95 -2.24 -8.89
C LYS A 299 -5.15 -1.46 -10.21
N HIS A 300 -5.41 -0.15 -10.15
CA HIS A 300 -5.64 0.74 -11.31
C HIS A 300 -4.99 2.13 -11.16
N GLN A 301 -3.99 2.29 -10.29
CA GLN A 301 -3.38 3.60 -9.99
C GLN A 301 -1.87 3.56 -10.13
N ALA A 302 -1.30 4.76 -10.26
CA ALA A 302 0.13 4.98 -10.08
C ALA A 302 0.61 4.36 -8.75
N CYS A 303 1.74 3.66 -8.79
CA CYS A 303 2.44 3.23 -7.59
C CYS A 303 3.05 4.47 -6.92
N ALA A 304 2.97 4.54 -5.59
CA ALA A 304 3.63 5.60 -4.83
C ALA A 304 4.68 5.00 -3.90
N ARG A 305 5.88 5.57 -3.88
CA ARG A 305 6.93 5.30 -2.88
C ARG A 305 7.20 6.59 -2.11
N ILE A 306 7.14 6.50 -0.79
CA ILE A 306 7.44 7.60 0.13
C ILE A 306 8.63 7.14 0.97
N ASN A 307 9.78 7.74 0.74
CA ASN A 307 10.97 7.54 1.57
C ASN A 307 10.96 8.59 2.69
N TYR A 308 11.21 8.16 3.93
CA TYR A 308 11.00 8.96 5.13
C TYR A 308 9.55 9.48 5.20
N LEU A 309 8.69 8.65 5.79
CA LEU A 309 7.27 8.96 5.97
C LEU A 309 7.08 10.29 6.73
N PRO A 310 6.44 11.29 6.10
CA PRO A 310 6.17 12.58 6.72
C PRO A 310 4.94 12.48 7.64
N ARG A 311 4.43 13.61 8.15
CA ARG A 311 3.18 13.59 8.96
C ARG A 311 1.92 13.48 8.10
N HIS A 312 1.97 14.01 6.88
CA HIS A 312 0.83 14.01 5.99
C HIS A 312 1.28 13.93 4.54
N VAL A 313 0.61 13.07 3.78
CA VAL A 313 0.68 13.00 2.32
C VAL A 313 -0.73 12.82 1.80
N ALA A 314 -1.18 13.69 0.90
CA ALA A 314 -2.39 13.49 0.12
C ALA A 314 -2.02 13.52 -1.36
N ILE A 315 -2.53 12.57 -2.12
CA ILE A 315 -2.30 12.41 -3.56
C ILE A 315 -3.67 12.23 -4.21
N ASP A 316 -3.98 13.09 -5.16
CA ASP A 316 -5.04 12.89 -6.14
C ASP A 316 -4.39 12.81 -7.53
N GLY A 317 -4.42 11.62 -8.11
CA GLY A 317 -3.81 11.28 -9.39
C GLY A 317 -4.77 11.43 -10.57
N GLY A 318 -4.21 11.58 -11.77
CA GLY A 318 -4.96 11.73 -13.02
C GLY A 318 -4.29 12.71 -13.98
N MET A 319 -5.00 13.06 -15.07
CA MET A 319 -4.58 14.15 -15.97
C MET A 319 -4.65 15.51 -15.27
N GLU A 320 -5.62 15.68 -14.38
CA GLU A 320 -5.65 16.74 -13.37
C GLU A 320 -5.43 16.09 -12.01
N GLY A 321 -4.58 16.69 -11.19
CA GLY A 321 -4.24 16.12 -9.90
C GLY A 321 -3.50 17.08 -8.99
N TYR A 322 -3.32 16.64 -7.76
CA TYR A 322 -2.48 17.33 -6.80
C TYR A 322 -1.78 16.37 -5.85
N LEU A 323 -0.72 16.88 -5.25
CA LEU A 323 0.05 16.26 -4.21
C LEU A 323 0.21 17.29 -3.10
N ASN A 324 -0.20 16.94 -1.89
CA ASN A 324 0.09 17.72 -0.69
C ASN A 324 1.01 16.90 0.22
N VAL A 325 2.10 17.51 0.70
CA VAL A 325 3.02 16.90 1.66
C VAL A 325 3.28 17.88 2.79
N PHE A 326 3.16 17.41 4.03
CA PHE A 326 3.60 18.16 5.21
C PHE A 326 4.68 17.40 5.95
N THR A 327 5.90 17.93 5.90
CA THR A 327 7.10 17.35 6.53
C THR A 327 8.00 18.44 7.08
N ASN A 328 8.70 18.18 8.17
CA ASN A 328 9.75 19.04 8.69
C ASN A 328 11.15 18.50 8.35
N ASN A 329 11.23 17.41 7.56
CA ASN A 329 12.49 16.75 7.24
C ASN A 329 12.76 16.66 5.74
N ARG A 330 13.91 17.20 5.34
CA ARG A 330 14.42 17.19 3.96
C ARG A 330 14.68 15.80 3.39
N LYS A 331 14.74 14.78 4.24
CA LYS A 331 14.90 13.38 3.81
C LYS A 331 13.65 12.83 3.12
N THR A 332 12.49 13.47 3.29
CA THR A 332 11.27 13.03 2.60
C THR A 332 11.46 13.13 1.09
N GLU A 333 11.28 12.00 0.43
CA GLU A 333 11.23 11.87 -1.03
C GLU A 333 9.97 11.11 -1.39
N LEU A 334 9.24 11.61 -2.37
CA LEU A 334 8.02 11.03 -2.87
C LEU A 334 8.16 10.78 -4.36
N ILE A 335 7.79 9.57 -4.77
CA ILE A 335 7.86 9.11 -6.14
C ILE A 335 6.50 8.51 -6.48
N MET A 336 5.80 9.08 -7.45
CA MET A 336 4.60 8.52 -8.05
C MET A 336 4.94 8.05 -9.45
N ALA A 337 4.50 6.86 -9.84
CA ALA A 337 4.90 6.24 -11.09
C ALA A 337 3.79 5.39 -11.70
N ASP A 338 3.71 5.28 -13.02
CA ASP A 338 2.70 4.47 -13.73
C ASP A 338 2.83 2.96 -13.47
N LYS A 339 4.04 2.49 -13.16
CA LYS A 339 4.35 1.10 -12.82
C LYS A 339 5.51 1.04 -11.82
N PRO A 340 5.65 -0.06 -11.06
CA PRO A 340 6.64 -0.14 -10.00
C PRO A 340 8.08 -0.25 -10.53
N SER A 341 8.29 -0.95 -11.63
CA SER A 341 9.61 -1.12 -12.23
C SER A 341 9.68 -0.50 -13.62
N ASN A 342 10.77 0.23 -13.88
CA ASN A 342 11.05 0.92 -15.14
C ASN A 342 9.88 1.80 -15.60
N PRO A 343 9.44 2.79 -14.80
CA PRO A 343 8.27 3.60 -15.12
C PRO A 343 8.43 4.39 -16.42
N ASN A 344 7.34 4.48 -17.20
CA ASN A 344 7.31 5.34 -18.39
C ASN A 344 6.86 6.76 -18.05
N SER A 345 6.22 6.94 -16.89
CA SER A 345 5.77 8.23 -16.41
C SER A 345 5.87 8.28 -14.90
N PHE A 346 6.48 9.33 -14.38
CA PHE A 346 6.69 9.51 -12.95
C PHE A 346 6.72 10.98 -12.55
N ILE A 347 6.40 11.22 -11.29
CA ILE A 347 6.58 12.48 -10.58
C ILE A 347 7.44 12.16 -9.37
N LYS A 348 8.60 12.79 -9.30
CA LYS A 348 9.55 12.68 -8.20
C LYS A 348 9.72 14.04 -7.54
N VAL A 349 9.53 14.07 -6.23
CA VAL A 349 9.58 15.28 -5.42
C VAL A 349 10.43 14.99 -4.18
N SER A 350 11.50 15.75 -3.95
CA SER A 350 12.44 15.51 -2.85
C SER A 350 12.94 16.80 -2.21
N ASN A 351 13.72 16.67 -1.12
CA ASN A 351 14.23 17.80 -0.33
C ASN A 351 13.11 18.68 0.25
N LEU A 352 12.04 18.02 0.72
CA LEU A 352 10.81 18.67 1.15
C LEU A 352 10.91 19.19 2.60
N THR A 353 10.41 20.41 2.84
CA THR A 353 10.19 20.95 4.19
C THR A 353 8.99 21.90 4.21
N GLY A 354 8.28 21.92 5.32
CA GLY A 354 7.02 22.62 5.50
C GLY A 354 5.86 21.91 4.80
N ASN A 355 4.83 22.69 4.49
CA ASN A 355 3.72 22.26 3.65
C ASN A 355 4.04 22.57 2.19
N ILE A 356 3.85 21.59 1.31
CA ILE A 356 4.13 21.70 -0.12
C ILE A 356 2.92 21.17 -0.86
N THR A 357 2.39 21.98 -1.77
CA THR A 357 1.30 21.58 -2.65
C THR A 357 1.80 21.64 -4.09
N PHE A 358 1.79 20.50 -4.76
CA PHE A 358 2.02 20.39 -6.19
C PHE A 358 0.69 20.14 -6.88
N LYS A 359 0.38 20.85 -7.96
CA LYS A 359 -0.86 20.70 -8.74
C LYS A 359 -0.51 20.61 -10.20
N TRP A 360 -1.27 19.83 -10.95
CA TRP A 360 -1.09 19.74 -12.39
C TRP A 360 -2.43 19.56 -13.09
N SER A 361 -2.47 20.01 -14.34
CA SER A 361 -3.45 19.62 -15.34
C SER A 361 -2.72 19.49 -16.67
N VAL A 362 -2.83 18.34 -17.31
CA VAL A 362 -2.11 18.03 -18.54
C VAL A 362 -3.10 17.85 -19.69
N GLY A 363 -2.95 18.68 -20.72
CA GLY A 363 -3.77 18.69 -21.92
C GLY A 363 -3.21 19.65 -22.97
N LEU A 364 -4.00 19.96 -24.00
CA LEU A 364 -3.68 21.05 -24.95
C LEU A 364 -3.62 22.41 -24.24
N ASP A 365 -4.52 22.59 -23.27
CA ASP A 365 -4.40 23.59 -22.22
C ASP A 365 -4.00 22.87 -20.94
N GLY A 366 -3.10 23.46 -20.17
CA GLY A 366 -2.62 22.82 -18.96
C GLY A 366 -1.80 23.73 -18.08
N TYR A 367 -1.46 23.22 -16.91
CA TYR A 367 -0.64 23.92 -15.95
C TYR A 367 0.10 22.98 -15.01
N ILE A 368 1.15 23.51 -14.41
CA ILE A 368 1.86 22.94 -13.28
C ILE A 368 2.06 24.05 -12.26
N GLY A 369 1.71 23.79 -11.02
CA GLY A 369 1.83 24.71 -9.90
C GLY A 369 2.51 24.06 -8.72
N VAL A 370 3.39 24.80 -8.04
CA VAL A 370 4.00 24.39 -6.78
C VAL A 370 3.92 25.55 -5.79
N ASP A 371 3.25 25.32 -4.67
CA ASP A 371 3.16 26.25 -3.55
C ASP A 371 3.91 25.70 -2.33
N GLY A 372 4.71 26.54 -1.66
CA GLY A 372 5.53 26.16 -0.50
C GLY A 372 6.82 25.41 -0.84
N GLY A 373 7.53 24.90 0.16
CA GLY A 373 8.66 23.98 -0.07
C GLY A 373 9.89 24.59 -0.75
N LYS A 374 10.44 25.68 -0.20
CA LYS A 374 11.67 26.28 -0.73
C LYS A 374 12.82 25.27 -0.74
N ASN A 375 13.51 25.16 -1.88
CA ASN A 375 14.56 24.20 -2.22
C ASN A 375 14.08 22.78 -2.56
N ALA A 376 12.76 22.55 -2.73
CA ALA A 376 12.28 21.27 -3.23
C ALA A 376 12.86 20.97 -4.62
N PHE A 377 13.29 19.73 -4.82
CA PHE A 377 13.64 19.23 -6.14
C PHE A 377 12.40 18.56 -6.74
N ILE A 378 12.09 18.90 -7.99
CA ILE A 378 10.94 18.36 -8.71
C ILE A 378 11.45 17.85 -10.05
N GLU A 379 11.12 16.60 -10.32
CA GLU A 379 11.35 15.95 -11.59
C GLU A 379 10.05 15.27 -12.01
N LEU A 380 9.65 15.49 -13.25
CA LEU A 380 8.42 14.97 -13.80
C LEU A 380 8.72 14.51 -15.22
N ASN A 381 8.37 13.26 -15.48
CA ASN A 381 8.33 12.70 -16.82
C ASN A 381 6.90 12.21 -17.02
N ALA A 382 6.13 12.87 -17.87
CA ALA A 382 4.73 12.54 -18.09
C ALA A 382 4.49 12.22 -19.57
N LEU A 383 3.54 11.32 -19.82
CA LEU A 383 3.05 10.99 -21.15
C LEU A 383 4.19 10.54 -22.09
N LYS A 384 4.83 9.40 -21.81
CA LYS A 384 5.81 8.73 -22.68
C LYS A 384 6.77 9.70 -23.41
N GLY A 385 7.47 10.55 -22.64
CA GLY A 385 8.50 11.49 -23.17
C GLY A 385 7.96 12.69 -23.96
N MET A 386 6.66 12.96 -23.90
CA MET A 386 6.07 14.18 -24.50
C MET A 386 6.22 15.39 -23.60
N PHE A 387 6.34 15.18 -22.29
CA PHE A 387 6.59 16.24 -21.34
C PHE A 387 7.59 15.83 -20.27
N ASP A 388 8.72 16.53 -20.26
CA ASP A 388 9.78 16.40 -19.27
C ASP A 388 9.98 17.74 -18.57
N LEU A 389 9.99 17.70 -17.24
CA LEU A 389 10.32 18.83 -16.39
C LEU A 389 11.33 18.39 -15.33
N LYS A 390 12.41 19.15 -15.21
CA LYS A 390 13.39 19.03 -14.14
C LYS A 390 13.70 20.41 -13.60
N ALA A 391 13.51 20.60 -12.30
CA ALA A 391 13.74 21.89 -11.66
C ALA A 391 14.13 21.74 -10.18
N THR A 392 15.13 22.49 -9.76
CA THR A 392 15.41 22.75 -8.34
C THR A 392 14.73 24.06 -7.95
N LYS A 393 13.61 23.96 -7.23
CA LYS A 393 12.79 25.11 -6.86
C LYS A 393 13.42 25.90 -5.73
N LYS A 394 14.05 27.05 -6.00
CA LYS A 394 14.50 28.01 -4.96
C LYS A 394 13.44 29.06 -4.61
N ALA A 395 12.32 29.05 -5.32
CA ALA A 395 11.15 29.89 -5.08
C ALA A 395 10.18 29.25 -4.08
N SER A 396 9.31 30.06 -3.52
CA SER A 396 8.19 29.68 -2.66
C SER A 396 6.98 29.29 -3.50
N ASN A 397 6.83 29.94 -4.66
CA ASN A 397 5.77 29.66 -5.62
C ASN A 397 6.37 29.48 -7.02
N PHE A 398 5.82 28.55 -7.77
CA PHE A 398 6.13 28.36 -9.19
C PHE A 398 4.83 28.00 -9.89
N SER A 399 4.52 28.68 -10.98
CA SER A 399 3.46 28.28 -11.89
C SER A 399 3.95 28.35 -13.32
N PHE A 400 3.62 27.31 -14.07
CA PHE A 400 3.78 27.24 -15.51
C PHE A 400 2.44 26.84 -16.12
N SER A 401 1.94 27.58 -17.09
CA SER A 401 0.70 27.24 -17.79
C SER A 401 0.86 27.42 -19.28
N TRP A 402 0.10 26.65 -20.05
CA TRP A 402 0.13 26.65 -21.50
C TRP A 402 -1.26 26.54 -22.10
N ASN A 403 -1.39 27.07 -23.31
CA ASN A 403 -2.48 26.89 -24.23
C ASN A 403 -1.88 26.66 -25.62
N LEU A 404 -2.02 25.44 -26.15
CA LEU A 404 -1.39 25.00 -27.40
C LEU A 404 -2.33 25.08 -28.60
N ALA A 405 -3.07 26.18 -28.69
CA ALA A 405 -3.91 26.48 -29.85
C ALA A 405 -3.12 27.14 -31.00
N LEU A 406 -3.80 27.32 -32.14
CA LEU A 406 -3.30 28.11 -33.27
C LEU A 406 -2.99 29.57 -32.88
N ASN A 407 -3.75 30.09 -31.92
CA ASN A 407 -3.46 31.32 -31.19
C ASN A 407 -3.24 30.93 -29.73
N GLY A 408 -2.02 30.52 -29.41
CA GLY A 408 -1.70 29.91 -28.13
C GLY A 408 -0.91 30.84 -27.22
N SER A 409 -0.65 30.37 -26.01
CA SER A 409 0.17 31.09 -25.05
C SER A 409 0.91 30.18 -24.09
N ILE A 410 1.97 30.70 -23.50
CA ILE A 410 2.58 30.15 -22.29
C ILE A 410 2.71 31.27 -21.27
N ALA A 411 2.63 30.91 -19.99
CA ALA A 411 2.89 31.82 -18.89
C ALA A 411 3.76 31.17 -17.81
N ILE A 412 4.69 31.95 -17.28
CA ILE A 412 5.61 31.56 -16.22
C ILE A 412 5.54 32.59 -15.11
N ASN A 413 5.37 32.14 -13.88
CA ASN A 413 5.45 33.02 -12.73
C ASN A 413 6.20 32.33 -11.58
N THR A 414 7.18 33.03 -11.03
CA THR A 414 7.95 32.60 -9.85
C THR A 414 7.86 33.63 -8.73
N ASN A 415 6.97 34.63 -8.85
CA ASN A 415 6.91 35.81 -8.00
C ASN A 415 8.29 36.49 -7.85
N TRP A 416 9.02 36.57 -8.97
CA TRP A 416 10.36 37.15 -9.03
C TRP A 416 11.44 36.45 -8.19
N GLU A 417 11.17 35.22 -7.72
CA GLU A 417 12.14 34.36 -7.05
C GLU A 417 12.83 33.41 -8.04
N TRP A 418 14.07 33.02 -7.76
CA TRP A 418 14.84 32.16 -8.65
C TRP A 418 14.38 30.69 -8.59
N LEU A 419 14.36 30.04 -9.74
CA LEU A 419 14.49 28.59 -9.92
C LEU A 419 15.96 28.29 -10.28
N ALA A 420 16.43 27.10 -9.99
CA ALA A 420 17.77 26.62 -10.36
C ALA A 420 17.67 25.32 -11.15
N GLU A 421 18.67 25.06 -12.01
CA GLU A 421 18.77 23.85 -12.82
C GLU A 421 17.47 23.56 -13.59
N TYR A 422 16.88 24.62 -14.15
CA TYR A 422 15.58 24.55 -14.77
C TYR A 422 15.72 24.00 -16.19
N SER A 423 15.01 22.91 -16.47
CA SER A 423 14.87 22.33 -17.78
C SER A 423 13.44 21.87 -17.97
N MET A 424 12.82 22.34 -19.04
CA MET A 424 11.49 21.93 -19.44
C MET A 424 11.52 21.63 -20.94
N ASN A 425 10.98 20.48 -21.29
CA ASN A 425 10.76 20.08 -22.66
C ASN A 425 9.33 19.57 -22.77
N PHE A 426 8.51 20.25 -23.55
CA PHE A 426 7.19 19.80 -23.94
C PHE A 426 7.19 19.66 -25.47
N THR A 427 6.84 18.50 -26.01
CA THR A 427 6.74 18.30 -27.46
C THR A 427 5.50 17.47 -27.79
N LEU A 428 4.61 18.05 -28.59
CA LEU A 428 3.35 17.44 -29.05
C LEU A 428 3.15 17.72 -30.54
N GLN A 429 3.44 16.73 -31.39
CA GLN A 429 3.25 16.79 -32.85
C GLN A 429 3.85 18.05 -33.49
N ASN A 430 3.04 19.11 -33.65
CA ASN A 430 3.38 20.37 -34.30
C ASN A 430 3.73 21.49 -33.31
N PHE A 431 3.54 21.29 -32.02
CA PHE A 431 3.79 22.26 -30.98
C PHE A 431 4.85 21.77 -30.00
N GLY A 432 5.60 22.71 -29.43
CA GLY A 432 6.64 22.38 -28.47
C GLY A 432 7.14 23.61 -27.74
N ILE A 433 7.62 23.39 -26.51
CA ILE A 433 8.19 24.41 -25.66
C ILE A 433 9.47 23.81 -25.08
N TYR A 434 10.59 24.48 -25.31
CA TYR A 434 11.86 24.10 -24.75
C TYR A 434 12.41 25.28 -23.96
N ILE A 435 12.70 25.05 -22.68
CA ILE A 435 13.32 26.04 -21.81
C ILE A 435 14.42 25.35 -21.03
N LYS A 436 15.65 25.85 -21.12
CA LYS A 436 16.78 25.42 -20.31
C LYS A 436 17.48 26.66 -19.77
N ALA A 437 17.74 26.67 -18.47
CA ALA A 437 18.45 27.75 -17.79
C ALA A 437 19.11 27.25 -16.51
N ASN A 438 20.33 27.73 -16.20
CA ASN A 438 20.91 27.45 -14.87
C ASN A 438 20.10 28.14 -13.78
N PHE A 439 19.61 29.35 -14.04
CA PHE A 439 18.63 30.03 -13.21
C PHE A 439 17.58 30.77 -14.05
N LEU A 440 16.33 30.74 -13.59
CA LEU A 440 15.18 31.44 -14.17
C LEU A 440 14.39 32.14 -13.07
N ARG A 441 13.97 33.38 -13.28
CA ARG A 441 12.90 34.01 -12.49
C ARG A 441 11.94 34.74 -13.41
N ALA A 442 10.68 34.80 -13.03
CA ALA A 442 9.64 35.46 -13.81
C ALA A 442 8.61 36.13 -12.90
N GLU A 443 8.06 37.25 -13.36
CA GLU A 443 6.92 37.93 -12.75
C GLU A 443 5.87 38.16 -13.82
N ASN A 444 4.80 37.35 -13.75
CA ASN A 444 3.69 37.36 -14.71
C ASN A 444 4.16 37.34 -16.19
N TYR A 445 5.22 36.58 -16.48
CA TYR A 445 5.76 36.52 -17.84
C TYR A 445 4.86 35.67 -18.72
N SER A 446 4.55 36.14 -19.92
CA SER A 446 3.83 35.34 -20.91
C SER A 446 4.35 35.57 -22.33
N VAL A 447 4.18 34.54 -23.16
CA VAL A 447 4.40 34.60 -24.60
C VAL A 447 3.13 34.13 -25.28
N GLU A 448 2.54 34.97 -26.12
CA GLU A 448 1.41 34.63 -26.98
C GLU A 448 1.90 34.50 -28.42
N TRP A 449 1.31 33.60 -29.20
CA TRP A 449 1.65 33.44 -30.61
C TRP A 449 0.45 33.34 -31.54
N ASN A 450 0.69 33.66 -32.82
CA ASN A 450 -0.15 33.29 -33.95
C ASN A 450 0.67 32.39 -34.87
N THR A 451 0.05 31.35 -35.45
CA THR A 451 0.72 30.36 -36.30
C THR A 451 0.82 30.76 -37.79
N SER A 452 0.14 31.82 -38.24
CA SER A 452 0.18 32.26 -39.64
C SER A 452 -0.06 33.77 -39.82
N PRO A 453 1.00 34.58 -40.04
CA PRO A 453 2.42 34.22 -39.93
C PRO A 453 2.83 33.98 -38.46
N PRO A 454 3.88 33.16 -38.20
CA PRO A 454 4.48 33.03 -36.88
C PRO A 454 4.88 34.39 -36.31
N LEU A 455 4.20 34.81 -35.25
CA LEU A 455 4.46 36.06 -34.52
C LEU A 455 4.37 35.77 -33.03
N PHE A 456 5.29 36.33 -32.25
CA PHE A 456 5.35 36.17 -30.80
C PHE A 456 5.23 37.53 -30.12
N ASN A 457 4.30 37.65 -29.18
CA ASN A 457 4.15 38.82 -28.31
C ASN A 457 4.51 38.42 -26.89
N THR A 458 5.41 39.16 -26.26
CA THR A 458 5.86 38.90 -24.88
C THR A 458 5.33 39.96 -23.93
N TYR A 459 4.97 39.54 -22.72
CA TYR A 459 4.50 40.41 -21.64
C TYR A 459 5.15 40.02 -20.31
N GLY A 460 5.14 40.93 -19.34
CA GLY A 460 5.74 40.71 -18.01
C GLY A 460 7.27 40.73 -18.02
N ASN A 461 7.87 40.21 -16.95
CA ASN A 461 9.32 40.21 -16.75
C ASN A 461 9.86 38.78 -16.62
N ILE A 462 10.97 38.48 -17.30
CA ILE A 462 11.72 37.23 -17.14
C ILE A 462 13.22 37.53 -17.14
N ASP A 463 13.96 36.88 -16.25
CA ASP A 463 15.42 36.94 -16.19
C ASP A 463 16.01 35.52 -16.19
N PHE A 464 17.15 35.40 -16.84
CA PHE A 464 17.92 34.17 -16.93
C PHE A 464 19.38 34.39 -16.50
N ILE A 465 20.02 33.33 -15.98
CA ILE A 465 21.47 33.30 -15.74
C ILE A 465 22.01 31.93 -16.19
N GLY A 466 23.15 31.92 -16.90
CA GLY A 466 23.87 30.71 -17.30
C GLY A 466 23.60 30.28 -18.75
N ASP A 467 23.53 28.96 -18.98
CA ASP A 467 23.23 28.40 -20.31
C ASP A 467 21.74 28.51 -20.58
N ILE A 468 21.35 29.35 -21.54
CA ILE A 468 19.96 29.71 -21.83
C ILE A 468 19.58 29.17 -23.20
N ASP A 469 18.47 28.47 -23.25
CA ASP A 469 17.75 28.16 -24.48
C ASP A 469 16.27 28.29 -24.17
N PHE A 470 15.58 29.17 -24.88
CA PHE A 470 14.13 29.26 -24.83
C PHE A 470 13.58 29.30 -26.25
N SER A 471 12.95 28.21 -26.64
CA SER A 471 12.43 28.01 -27.99
C SER A 471 10.97 27.53 -27.96
N ILE A 472 10.17 27.98 -28.92
CA ILE A 472 8.80 27.50 -29.17
C ILE A 472 8.74 26.83 -30.53
N MET A 473 8.20 25.62 -30.61
CA MET A 473 7.92 24.92 -31.85
C MET A 473 6.51 25.24 -32.32
N ILE A 474 6.38 25.67 -33.58
CA ILE A 474 5.11 25.86 -34.27
C ILE A 474 5.17 25.16 -35.62
N ASN A 475 4.19 24.31 -35.91
CA ASN A 475 4.12 23.50 -37.14
C ASN A 475 5.41 22.70 -37.42
N GLY A 476 6.04 22.19 -36.34
CA GLY A 476 7.28 21.39 -36.44
C GLY A 476 8.57 22.20 -36.60
N VAL A 477 8.50 23.53 -36.58
CA VAL A 477 9.67 24.43 -36.68
C VAL A 477 9.91 25.12 -35.36
N TRP A 478 11.12 25.04 -34.82
CA TRP A 478 11.53 25.71 -33.59
C TRP A 478 11.95 27.16 -33.85
N TYR A 479 11.41 28.09 -33.06
CA TYR A 479 11.70 29.51 -33.09
C TYR A 479 12.34 29.93 -31.75
N PRO A 480 13.58 30.45 -31.76
CA PRO A 480 14.24 30.92 -30.55
C PRO A 480 13.62 32.24 -30.09
N LEU A 481 13.43 32.36 -28.78
CA LEU A 481 12.99 33.58 -28.09
C LEU A 481 14.14 34.26 -27.32
N PHE A 482 15.07 33.46 -26.76
CA PHE A 482 16.26 33.92 -26.03
C PHE A 482 17.49 33.07 -26.36
#